data_AF-A0A1X6NAV1-F1
#
_entry.id   AF-A0A1X6NAV1-F1
#
_cell.length_a   1.000
_cell.length_b   1.000
_cell.length_c   1.000
_cell.angle_alpha   90.00
_cell.angle_beta   90.00
_cell.angle_gamma   90.00
#
_symmetry.space_group_name_H-M   'P 1'
#
loop_
_entity.id
_entity.type
_entity.pdbx_description
1 polymer ?
#
loop_
_entity_poly.entity_id
_entity_poly.type
_entity_poly.pdbx_seq_one_letter_code
_entity_poly.pdbx_strand_id
1 'polypeptide(L)'
;MRVFNRCPNTILQVLQVPYESSYWYQKALITSELEDIFANAPRSPTDIASARVLDAYARATGKAPSGTAEQQGSKKRVPGPEDDCPICYENMHGAAETTLTFCDTCGNGLHTECFQQWAVTARQKGQQVSCVFCRAKWVTSGPAAAAGASRSSEGYINLGSVAGLSHVRDTSSYYHGPRKGKRHLGYQDYDNYY
;
A
#
# COMPACT_ATOMS: atom_id res chain seq x y z
N MET A 1 30.39 2.54 -0.60
CA MET A 1 29.48 3.57 -0.05
C MET A 1 28.91 3.02 1.26
N ARG A 2 28.69 3.85 2.30
CA ARG A 2 28.11 3.38 3.58
C ARG A 2 26.72 3.99 3.77
N VAL A 3 25.74 3.18 4.16
CA VAL A 3 24.37 3.64 4.45
C VAL A 3 24.17 3.64 5.96
N PHE A 4 23.78 4.79 6.53
CA PHE A 4 23.54 4.89 7.96
C PHE A 4 22.26 4.14 8.35
N ASN A 5 22.39 3.22 9.30
CA ASN A 5 21.26 2.54 9.91
C ASN A 5 20.71 3.44 11.03
N ARG A 6 19.58 4.10 10.76
CA ARG A 6 18.90 4.99 11.72
C ARG A 6 17.69 4.34 12.39
N CYS A 7 17.30 3.14 11.95
CA CYS A 7 16.06 2.49 12.35
C CYS A 7 16.28 0.98 12.52
N PRO A 8 16.80 0.52 13.68
CA PRO A 8 17.05 -0.91 13.89
C PRO A 8 15.77 -1.75 13.77
N ASN A 9 14.61 -1.21 14.18
CA ASN A 9 13.33 -1.90 14.04
C ASN A 9 12.93 -2.19 12.60
N THR A 10 13.32 -1.36 11.62
CA THR A 10 12.97 -1.66 10.21
C THR A 10 13.77 -2.84 9.68
N ILE A 11 15.03 -2.99 10.10
CA ILE A 11 15.87 -4.12 9.71
C ILE A 11 15.35 -5.42 10.32
N LEU A 12 14.89 -5.37 11.57
CA LEU A 12 14.36 -6.55 12.26
C LEU A 12 12.94 -6.92 11.82
N GLN A 13 12.01 -5.96 11.76
CA GLN A 13 10.58 -6.26 11.54
C GLN A 13 10.22 -6.32 10.05
N VAL A 14 10.73 -5.38 9.25
CA VAL A 14 10.34 -5.28 7.82
C VAL A 14 11.21 -6.17 6.95
N LEU A 15 12.53 -6.15 7.18
CA LEU A 15 13.49 -6.97 6.41
C LEU A 15 13.72 -8.36 7.04
N GLN A 16 13.10 -8.64 8.20
CA GLN A 16 13.17 -9.91 8.93
C GLN A 16 14.60 -10.43 9.14
N VAL A 17 15.55 -9.52 9.36
CA VAL A 17 16.93 -9.90 9.67
C VAL A 17 16.97 -10.60 11.04
N PRO A 18 17.61 -11.78 11.16
CA PRO A 18 17.69 -12.51 12.43
C PRO A 18 18.40 -11.70 13.53
N TYR A 19 17.97 -11.88 14.77
CA TYR A 19 18.57 -11.19 15.93
C TYR A 19 20.02 -11.58 16.17
N GLU A 20 20.42 -12.78 15.71
CA GLU A 20 21.77 -13.30 15.75
C GLU A 20 22.71 -12.59 14.77
N SER A 21 22.17 -11.93 13.74
CA SER A 21 22.96 -11.18 12.77
C SER A 21 23.49 -9.88 13.37
N SER A 22 24.71 -9.50 12.97
CA SER A 22 25.28 -8.23 13.39
C SER A 22 24.61 -7.01 12.75
N TYR A 23 23.93 -7.21 11.62
CA TYR A 23 23.47 -6.12 10.75
C TYR A 23 22.52 -5.13 11.43
N TRP A 24 21.69 -5.57 12.37
CA TRP A 24 20.66 -4.71 12.95
C TRP A 24 21.19 -3.66 13.92
N TYR A 25 22.30 -3.92 14.62
CA TYR A 25 22.90 -2.98 15.59
C TYR A 25 24.09 -2.18 15.02
N GLN A 26 24.55 -2.51 13.81
CA GLN A 26 25.58 -1.72 13.12
C GLN A 26 25.07 -0.30 12.84
N LYS A 27 25.92 0.71 13.07
CA LYS A 27 25.58 2.13 12.80
C LYS A 27 25.53 2.47 11.31
N ALA A 28 26.30 1.73 10.50
CA ALA A 28 26.32 1.91 9.06
C ALA A 28 26.63 0.57 8.39
N LEU A 29 25.85 0.24 7.37
CA LEU A 29 26.01 -0.97 6.56
C LEU A 29 26.88 -0.65 5.33
N ILE A 30 27.76 -1.57 4.96
CA ILE A 30 28.47 -1.52 3.67
C ILE A 30 27.60 -2.11 2.55
N THR A 31 27.98 -1.88 1.30
CA THR A 31 27.18 -2.27 0.12
C THR A 31 26.93 -3.77 0.06
N SER A 32 27.93 -4.60 0.36
CA SER A 32 27.77 -6.06 0.35
C SER A 32 26.82 -6.56 1.44
N GLU A 33 26.81 -5.93 2.61
CA GLU A 33 25.89 -6.28 3.70
C GLU A 33 24.45 -5.89 3.34
N LEU A 34 24.27 -4.73 2.70
CA LEU A 34 22.95 -4.32 2.20
C LEU A 34 22.43 -5.28 1.13
N GLU A 35 23.29 -5.65 0.18
CA GLU A 35 22.94 -6.62 -0.86
C GLU A 35 22.53 -7.96 -0.26
N ASP A 36 23.26 -8.45 0.75
CA ASP A 36 22.93 -9.66 1.49
C ASP A 36 21.58 -9.54 2.22
N ILE A 37 21.31 -8.43 2.90
CA ILE A 37 20.01 -8.18 3.55
C ILE A 37 18.88 -8.20 2.53
N PHE A 38 19.01 -7.49 1.40
CA PHE A 38 17.95 -7.44 0.39
C PHE A 38 17.78 -8.76 -0.37
N ALA A 39 18.84 -9.54 -0.54
CA ALA A 39 18.76 -10.85 -1.16
C ALA A 39 17.97 -11.86 -0.32
N ASN A 40 18.04 -11.74 1.01
CA ASN A 40 17.36 -12.62 1.96
C ASN A 40 16.04 -12.05 2.50
N ALA A 41 15.73 -10.78 2.20
CA ALA A 41 14.52 -10.14 2.70
C ALA A 41 13.25 -10.80 2.10
N PRO A 42 12.20 -10.99 2.90
CA PRO A 42 10.91 -11.49 2.41
C PRO A 42 10.29 -10.48 1.43
N ARG A 43 9.42 -10.99 0.55
CA ARG A 43 8.65 -10.10 -0.34
C ARG A 43 7.71 -9.23 0.49
N SER A 44 7.51 -7.99 0.06
CA SER A 44 6.56 -7.12 0.76
C SER A 44 5.15 -7.72 0.65
N PRO A 45 4.39 -7.78 1.77
CA PRO A 45 2.99 -8.21 1.74
C PRO A 45 2.10 -7.35 0.83
N THR A 46 2.57 -6.15 0.46
CA THR A 46 1.85 -5.22 -0.42
C THR A 46 2.21 -5.39 -1.90
N ASP A 47 3.22 -6.20 -2.24
CA ASP A 47 3.65 -6.39 -3.64
C ASP A 47 2.62 -7.15 -4.50
N ILE A 48 1.61 -7.77 -3.87
CA ILE A 48 0.55 -8.48 -4.56
C ILE A 48 -0.52 -7.47 -5.04
N ALA A 49 -0.41 -7.05 -6.30
CA ALA A 49 -1.48 -6.32 -6.96
C ALA A 49 -2.77 -7.15 -7.02
N SER A 50 -3.93 -6.50 -6.92
CA SER A 50 -5.21 -7.22 -7.01
C SER A 50 -5.34 -7.94 -8.36
N ALA A 51 -5.99 -9.10 -8.41
CA ALA A 51 -6.10 -9.86 -9.66
C ALA A 51 -6.75 -9.03 -10.79
N ARG A 52 -7.66 -8.10 -10.45
CA ARG A 52 -8.26 -7.16 -11.43
C ARG A 52 -7.21 -6.26 -12.08
N VAL A 53 -6.25 -5.76 -11.30
CA VAL A 53 -5.15 -4.91 -11.78
C VAL A 53 -4.17 -5.72 -12.62
N LEU A 54 -3.83 -6.95 -12.19
CA LEU A 54 -2.99 -7.87 -12.95
C LEU A 54 -3.61 -8.24 -14.30
N ASP A 55 -4.90 -8.58 -14.32
CA ASP A 55 -5.65 -8.89 -15.55
C ASP A 55 -5.71 -7.70 -16.49
N ALA A 56 -5.96 -6.49 -15.96
CA ALA A 56 -5.98 -5.28 -16.76
C ALA A 56 -4.60 -4.95 -17.34
N TYR A 57 -3.52 -5.18 -16.57
CA TYR A 57 -2.15 -5.03 -17.05
C TYR A 57 -1.82 -6.06 -18.14
N ALA A 58 -2.17 -7.33 -17.95
CA ALA A 58 -1.97 -8.40 -18.93
C ALA A 58 -2.71 -8.10 -20.25
N ARG A 59 -3.98 -7.70 -20.18
CA ARG A 59 -4.77 -7.27 -21.34
C ARG A 59 -4.17 -6.05 -22.04
N ALA A 60 -3.67 -5.09 -21.29
CA ALA A 60 -3.05 -3.91 -21.87
C ALA A 60 -1.73 -4.30 -22.58
N THR A 61 -0.85 -5.05 -21.90
CA THR A 61 0.53 -5.32 -22.38
C THR A 61 0.64 -6.50 -23.35
N GLY A 62 -0.41 -7.31 -23.50
CA GLY A 62 -0.38 -8.51 -24.34
C GLY A 62 0.46 -9.66 -23.75
N LYS A 63 0.97 -9.53 -22.52
CA LYS A 63 1.61 -10.62 -21.78
C LYS A 63 0.56 -11.51 -21.13
N ALA A 64 0.68 -12.83 -21.28
CA ALA A 64 -0.13 -13.78 -20.52
C ALA A 64 0.12 -13.57 -19.01
N PRO A 65 -0.91 -13.61 -18.16
CA PRO A 65 -0.75 -13.44 -16.72
C PRO A 65 0.15 -14.57 -16.17
N SER A 66 1.41 -14.24 -15.91
CA SER A 66 2.38 -15.12 -15.24
C SER A 66 2.40 -14.71 -13.77
N GLY A 67 1.44 -15.22 -13.01
CA GLY A 67 1.32 -14.97 -11.59
C GLY A 67 0.32 -15.96 -11.03
N THR A 68 0.71 -16.64 -9.96
CA THR A 68 -0.07 -17.58 -9.15
C THR A 68 -1.41 -16.96 -8.77
N ALA A 69 -2.39 -17.08 -9.66
CA ALA A 69 -3.77 -16.75 -9.40
C ALA A 69 -4.34 -17.88 -8.53
N GLU A 70 -4.01 -17.87 -7.24
CA GLU A 70 -4.81 -18.56 -6.24
C GLU A 70 -6.13 -17.77 -6.07
N GLN A 71 -7.00 -18.05 -7.03
CA GLN A 71 -8.45 -18.12 -6.97
C GLN A 71 -9.15 -17.03 -6.14
N GLN A 72 -9.63 -16.02 -6.86
CA GLN A 72 -10.82 -15.29 -6.45
C GLN A 72 -12.03 -16.24 -6.45
N GLY A 73 -12.65 -16.35 -5.29
CA GLY A 73 -13.98 -16.91 -5.14
C GLY A 73 -14.53 -16.55 -3.77
N SER A 74 -14.88 -15.28 -3.55
CA SER A 74 -15.79 -14.80 -2.48
C SER A 74 -15.81 -15.60 -1.18
N LYS A 75 -14.62 -15.92 -0.65
CA LYS A 75 -14.40 -16.68 0.58
C LYS A 75 -13.13 -16.14 1.22
N LYS A 76 -13.16 -16.04 2.55
CA LYS A 76 -12.02 -15.62 3.37
C LYS A 76 -10.81 -16.46 2.99
N ARG A 77 -9.73 -15.82 2.54
CA ARG A 77 -8.45 -16.50 2.27
C ARG A 77 -7.74 -16.63 3.61
N VAL A 78 -7.60 -17.85 4.10
CA VAL A 78 -6.84 -18.13 5.32
C VAL A 78 -5.37 -17.74 5.07
N PRO A 79 -4.73 -16.95 5.95
CA PRO A 79 -3.31 -16.62 5.80
C PRO A 79 -2.43 -17.88 5.80
N GLY A 80 -1.62 -18.01 4.75
CA GLY A 80 -0.58 -19.02 4.61
C GLY A 80 0.68 -18.66 5.43
N PRO A 81 1.69 -19.55 5.43
CA PRO A 81 2.94 -19.36 6.19
C PRO A 81 3.75 -18.14 5.73
N GLU A 82 3.57 -17.69 4.48
CA GLU A 82 4.26 -16.52 3.92
C GLU A 82 3.41 -15.23 3.97
N ASP A 83 2.21 -15.29 4.57
CA ASP A 83 1.30 -14.13 4.63
C ASP A 83 1.48 -13.34 5.94
N ASP A 84 2.20 -12.22 5.85
CA ASP A 84 2.39 -11.28 6.95
C ASP A 84 1.39 -10.11 6.90
N CYS A 85 1.07 -9.55 8.07
CA CYS A 85 0.21 -8.38 8.17
C CYS A 85 0.95 -7.13 7.66
N PRO A 86 0.47 -6.41 6.61
CA PRO A 86 1.14 -5.22 6.06
C PRO A 86 1.18 -4.01 7.01
N ILE A 87 0.53 -4.09 8.18
CA ILE A 87 0.51 -3.03 9.19
C ILE A 87 1.60 -3.27 10.24
N CYS A 88 1.67 -4.47 10.82
CA CYS A 88 2.63 -4.80 11.88
C CYS A 88 3.82 -5.64 11.42
N TYR A 89 3.81 -6.17 10.19
CA TYR A 89 4.82 -7.09 9.65
C TYR A 89 4.99 -8.40 10.45
N GLU A 90 3.98 -8.76 11.23
CA GLU A 90 3.92 -10.04 11.94
C GLU A 90 3.16 -11.08 11.12
N ASN A 91 3.59 -12.32 11.25
CA ASN A 91 3.00 -13.46 10.58
C ASN A 91 1.59 -13.76 11.08
N MET A 92 0.66 -13.98 10.16
CA MET A 92 -0.75 -14.26 10.48
C MET A 92 -1.10 -15.75 10.36
N HIS A 93 -0.13 -16.61 10.04
CA HIS A 93 -0.38 -18.04 9.89
C HIS A 93 -0.77 -18.66 11.22
N GLY A 94 -1.86 -19.45 11.22
CA GLY A 94 -2.37 -20.09 12.43
C GLY A 94 -3.04 -19.15 13.43
N ALA A 95 -3.18 -17.85 13.11
CA ALA A 95 -3.96 -16.92 13.93
C ALA A 95 -5.44 -17.35 13.99
N ALA A 96 -6.08 -17.15 15.14
CA ALA A 96 -7.50 -17.46 15.31
C ALA A 96 -8.35 -16.59 14.35
N GLU A 97 -9.35 -17.17 13.69
CA GLU A 97 -10.19 -16.41 12.75
C GLU A 97 -10.90 -15.22 13.42
N THR A 98 -11.12 -15.27 14.74
CA THR A 98 -11.69 -14.18 15.55
C THR A 98 -10.77 -12.96 15.68
N THR A 99 -9.45 -13.14 15.56
CA THR A 99 -8.47 -12.04 15.59
C THR A 99 -8.16 -11.52 14.19
N LEU A 100 -8.84 -12.03 13.16
CA LEU A 100 -8.67 -11.62 11.77
C LEU A 100 -9.93 -10.94 11.21
N THR A 101 -9.70 -9.92 10.40
CA THR A 101 -10.68 -9.23 9.57
C THR A 101 -10.33 -9.41 8.12
N PHE A 102 -11.31 -9.75 7.29
CA PHE A 102 -11.09 -10.07 5.88
C PHE A 102 -11.67 -8.98 4.99
N CYS A 103 -10.98 -8.71 3.88
CA CYS A 103 -11.51 -7.82 2.86
C CYS A 103 -12.48 -8.55 1.93
N ASP A 104 -13.68 -8.01 1.73
CA ASP A 104 -14.69 -8.58 0.82
C ASP A 104 -14.26 -8.62 -0.65
N THR A 105 -13.30 -7.78 -1.06
CA THR A 105 -12.91 -7.65 -2.47
C THR A 105 -11.72 -8.54 -2.85
N CYS A 106 -10.67 -8.59 -2.02
CA CYS A 106 -9.49 -9.41 -2.28
C CYS A 106 -9.41 -10.67 -1.42
N GLY A 107 -10.25 -10.83 -0.40
CA GLY A 107 -10.29 -12.01 0.47
C GLY A 107 -9.16 -12.08 1.49
N ASN A 108 -8.13 -11.24 1.42
CA ASN A 108 -7.00 -11.25 2.35
C ASN A 108 -7.42 -10.84 3.76
N GLY A 109 -6.84 -11.53 4.75
CA GLY A 109 -6.99 -11.27 6.18
C GLY A 109 -6.01 -10.24 6.72
N LEU A 110 -6.40 -9.53 7.76
CA LEU A 110 -5.61 -8.59 8.55
C LEU A 110 -5.93 -8.81 10.03
N HIS A 111 -4.96 -8.63 10.92
CA HIS A 111 -5.28 -8.55 12.36
C HIS A 111 -6.35 -7.49 12.62
N THR A 112 -7.39 -7.85 13.39
CA THR A 112 -8.52 -6.98 13.72
C THR A 112 -8.05 -5.68 14.35
N GLU A 113 -7.11 -5.75 15.29
CA GLU A 113 -6.56 -4.58 15.99
C GLU A 113 -5.80 -3.65 15.03
N CYS A 114 -4.97 -4.22 14.16
CA CYS A 114 -4.23 -3.48 13.14
C CYS A 114 -5.20 -2.73 12.22
N PHE A 115 -6.24 -3.43 11.72
CA PHE A 115 -7.23 -2.82 10.85
C PHE A 115 -8.05 -1.72 11.56
N GLN A 116 -8.37 -1.88 12.84
CA GLN A 116 -9.06 -0.85 13.62
C GLN A 116 -8.22 0.43 13.73
N GLN A 117 -6.92 0.33 14.04
CA GLN A 117 -6.02 1.48 14.09
C GLN A 117 -5.92 2.19 12.74
N TRP A 118 -5.83 1.42 11.65
CA TRP A 118 -5.86 1.94 10.28
C TRP A 118 -7.15 2.71 9.99
N ALA A 119 -8.30 2.12 10.31
CA ALA A 119 -9.61 2.72 10.10
C ALA A 119 -9.82 4.00 10.92
N VAL A 120 -9.38 4.01 12.19
CA VAL A 120 -9.44 5.20 13.06
C VAL A 120 -8.60 6.33 12.46
N THR A 121 -7.37 6.04 12.05
CA THR A 121 -6.46 7.04 11.46
C THR A 121 -7.03 7.61 10.15
N ALA A 122 -7.59 6.76 9.29
CA ALA A 122 -8.22 7.21 8.05
C ALA A 122 -9.41 8.14 8.33
N ARG A 123 -10.28 7.77 9.28
CA ARG A 123 -11.45 8.58 9.67
C ARG A 123 -11.04 9.93 10.27
N GLN A 124 -10.04 9.96 11.14
CA GLN A 124 -9.51 11.20 11.72
C GLN A 124 -8.97 12.17 10.66
N LYS A 125 -8.42 11.62 9.56
CA LYS A 125 -7.94 12.41 8.41
C LYS A 125 -9.05 12.77 7.41
N GLY A 126 -10.31 12.43 7.68
CA GLY A 126 -11.43 12.62 6.76
C GLY A 126 -11.39 11.73 5.52
N GLN A 127 -10.58 10.67 5.53
CA GLN A 127 -10.39 9.76 4.41
C GLN A 127 -11.35 8.57 4.48
N GLN A 128 -11.71 8.03 3.31
CA GLN A 128 -12.44 6.78 3.24
C GLN A 128 -11.56 5.60 3.72
N VAL A 129 -12.14 4.71 4.52
CA VAL A 129 -11.45 3.48 4.93
C VAL A 129 -11.28 2.58 3.71
N SER A 130 -10.07 2.12 3.48
CA SER A 130 -9.69 1.27 2.35
C SER A 130 -8.89 0.06 2.81
N CYS A 131 -8.90 -1.01 2.01
CA CYS A 131 -8.07 -2.19 2.25
C CYS A 131 -6.59 -1.86 2.07
N VAL A 132 -5.73 -2.31 2.98
CA VAL A 132 -4.29 -2.08 2.88
C VAL A 132 -3.66 -2.85 1.70
N PHE A 133 -4.19 -4.04 1.38
CA PHE A 133 -3.70 -4.85 0.25
C PHE A 133 -4.15 -4.30 -1.11
N CYS A 134 -5.47 -4.20 -1.34
CA CYS A 134 -5.99 -3.90 -2.67
C CYS A 134 -6.45 -2.45 -2.86
N ARG A 135 -6.42 -1.62 -1.80
CA ARG A 135 -6.94 -0.22 -1.77
C ARG A 135 -8.41 -0.05 -2.12
N ALA A 136 -9.15 -1.13 -2.36
CA ALA A 136 -10.59 -1.05 -2.54
C ALA A 136 -11.23 -0.42 -1.30
N LYS A 137 -12.31 0.32 -1.52
CA LYS A 137 -13.13 0.89 -0.44
C LYS A 137 -13.53 -0.25 0.50
N TRP A 138 -13.30 -0.05 1.79
CA TRP A 138 -13.72 -1.01 2.80
C TRP A 138 -15.21 -0.82 3.02
N VAL A 139 -16.01 -1.57 2.28
CA VAL A 139 -17.48 -1.51 2.38
C VAL A 139 -17.94 -2.68 3.24
N THR A 140 -18.66 -2.43 4.32
CA THR A 140 -19.67 -3.38 4.79
C THR A 140 -20.79 -3.38 3.74
N SER A 141 -20.66 -4.25 2.73
CA SER A 141 -21.57 -4.44 1.59
C SER A 141 -21.78 -3.25 0.64
N GLY A 142 -21.18 -3.34 -0.55
CA GLY A 142 -21.51 -2.52 -1.72
C GLY A 142 -20.56 -2.78 -2.89
N PRO A 143 -21.06 -2.94 -4.13
CA PRO A 143 -20.24 -3.37 -5.25
C PRO A 143 -19.28 -2.26 -5.70
N ALA A 144 -18.04 -2.63 -5.97
CA ALA A 144 -17.04 -1.73 -6.54
C ALA A 144 -17.39 -1.42 -8.01
N ALA A 145 -17.53 -0.14 -8.35
CA ALA A 145 -17.71 0.31 -9.73
C ALA A 145 -16.47 -0.05 -10.57
N ALA A 146 -16.70 -0.69 -11.72
CA ALA A 146 -15.64 -1.08 -12.65
C ALA A 146 -15.32 0.07 -13.60
N ALA A 147 -14.10 0.59 -13.55
CA ALA A 147 -13.55 1.49 -14.57
C ALA A 147 -12.28 0.86 -15.16
N GLY A 148 -12.16 0.92 -16.50
CA GLY A 148 -11.09 0.25 -17.26
C GLY A 148 -9.74 0.97 -17.22
N ALA A 149 -8.70 0.27 -17.64
CA ALA A 149 -7.36 0.83 -17.81
C ALA A 149 -7.32 1.87 -18.94
N SER A 150 -6.61 2.98 -18.76
CA SER A 150 -6.41 4.00 -19.79
C SER A 150 -4.93 4.13 -20.18
N ARG A 151 -4.66 4.35 -21.46
CA ARG A 151 -3.31 4.56 -22.00
C ARG A 151 -3.10 6.04 -22.33
N SER A 152 -1.98 6.61 -21.92
CA SER A 152 -1.58 7.95 -22.37
C SER A 152 -0.95 7.89 -23.77
N SER A 153 -0.92 9.04 -24.45
CA SER A 153 -0.21 9.22 -25.73
C SER A 153 1.29 8.92 -25.65
N GLU A 154 1.86 8.97 -24.44
CA GLU A 154 3.27 8.69 -24.16
C GLU A 154 3.54 7.21 -23.81
N GLY A 155 2.52 6.34 -23.93
CA GLY A 155 2.66 4.90 -23.67
C GLY A 155 2.54 4.49 -22.20
N TYR A 156 2.21 5.42 -21.29
CA TYR A 156 1.97 5.10 -19.89
C TYR A 156 0.60 4.42 -19.70
N ILE A 157 0.57 3.34 -18.92
CA ILE A 157 -0.66 2.58 -18.63
C ILE A 157 -1.15 2.93 -17.22
N ASN A 158 -2.28 3.62 -17.14
CA ASN A 158 -2.96 3.92 -15.88
C ASN A 158 -3.87 2.76 -15.46
N LEU A 159 -3.56 2.12 -14.33
CA LEU A 159 -4.39 1.08 -13.71
C LEU A 159 -5.12 1.58 -12.44
N GLY A 160 -5.03 2.87 -12.12
CA GLY A 160 -5.63 3.46 -10.93
C GLY A 160 -7.15 3.27 -10.88
N SER A 161 -7.83 3.51 -11.99
CA SER A 161 -9.27 3.26 -12.16
C SER A 161 -9.68 1.81 -11.86
N VAL A 162 -8.89 0.85 -12.35
CA VAL A 162 -9.10 -0.60 -12.11
C VAL A 162 -8.89 -0.96 -10.63
N ALA A 163 -7.93 -0.29 -9.98
CA ALA A 163 -7.69 -0.40 -8.55
C ALA A 163 -8.71 0.37 -7.68
N GLY A 164 -9.68 1.08 -8.29
CA GLY A 164 -10.65 1.90 -7.57
C GLY A 164 -10.06 3.18 -6.97
N LEU A 165 -8.92 3.64 -7.48
CA LEU A 165 -8.25 4.88 -7.07
C LEU A 165 -8.77 6.06 -7.88
N SER A 166 -9.04 7.18 -7.20
CA SER A 166 -9.41 8.44 -7.83
C SER A 166 -8.26 9.01 -8.67
N HIS A 167 -8.57 9.53 -9.86
CA HIS A 167 -7.63 10.32 -10.66
C HIS A 167 -7.41 11.74 -10.11
N VAL A 168 -8.36 12.24 -9.32
CA VAL A 168 -8.28 13.55 -8.68
C VAL A 168 -7.64 13.38 -7.31
N ARG A 169 -6.55 14.13 -7.06
CA ARG A 169 -5.92 14.21 -5.75
C ARG A 169 -6.86 14.89 -4.76
N ASP A 170 -7.07 14.24 -3.62
CA ASP A 170 -7.77 14.87 -2.50
C ASP A 170 -6.88 15.95 -1.86
N THR A 171 -7.29 17.21 -2.02
CA THR A 171 -6.63 18.36 -1.39
C THR A 171 -7.43 18.90 -0.20
N SER A 172 -8.51 18.23 0.23
CA SER A 172 -9.39 18.72 1.30
C SER A 172 -8.66 18.91 2.64
N SER A 173 -7.65 18.07 2.90
CA SER A 173 -6.81 18.10 4.10
C SER A 173 -5.65 19.10 4.03
N TYR A 174 -5.40 19.75 2.89
CA TYR A 174 -4.28 20.67 2.74
C TYR A 174 -4.55 21.99 3.46
N TYR A 175 -3.50 22.61 3.98
CA TYR A 175 -3.60 23.96 4.51
C TYR A 175 -3.77 24.95 3.35
N HIS A 176 -4.98 25.45 3.16
CA HIS A 176 -5.34 26.37 2.07
C HIS A 176 -5.03 27.85 2.36
N GLY A 177 -4.28 28.12 3.42
CA GLY A 177 -3.97 29.48 3.85
C GLY A 177 -5.20 30.27 4.35
N PRO A 178 -5.02 31.54 4.76
CA PRO A 178 -6.07 32.35 5.37
C PRO A 178 -7.15 32.85 4.40
N ARG A 179 -7.08 32.55 3.09
CA ARG A 179 -7.98 33.12 2.07
C ARG A 179 -8.89 32.04 1.44
N LYS A 180 -9.79 31.48 2.24
CA LYS A 180 -10.89 30.65 1.73
C LYS A 180 -11.88 31.53 0.94
N GLY A 181 -12.11 31.23 -0.34
CA GLY A 181 -13.31 31.68 -1.07
C GLY A 181 -13.20 32.90 -2.00
N LYS A 182 -12.02 33.46 -2.29
CA LYS A 182 -11.90 34.47 -3.37
C LYS A 182 -11.46 33.82 -4.68
N ARG A 183 -12.27 33.98 -5.74
CA ARG A 183 -11.88 33.61 -7.11
C ARG A 183 -10.56 34.30 -7.45
N HIS A 184 -9.60 33.51 -7.90
CA HIS A 184 -8.28 33.99 -8.29
C HIS A 184 -8.39 34.75 -9.63
N LEU A 185 -8.60 36.07 -9.55
CA LEU A 185 -8.45 37.01 -10.65
C LEU A 185 -7.45 38.07 -10.18
N GLY A 186 -6.18 37.92 -10.56
CA GLY A 186 -5.20 38.99 -10.39
C GLY A 186 -3.78 38.50 -10.11
N TYR A 187 -2.88 38.86 -11.03
CA TYR A 187 -1.42 38.88 -10.88
C TYR A 187 -1.04 39.63 -9.59
N GLN A 188 -0.28 39.00 -8.70
CA GLN A 188 0.26 39.65 -7.51
C GLN A 188 1.59 40.31 -7.86
N ASP A 189 1.55 41.62 -8.05
CA ASP A 189 2.76 42.44 -8.12
C ASP A 189 3.38 42.48 -6.72
N TYR A 190 4.65 42.08 -6.64
CA TYR A 190 5.43 42.16 -5.41
C TYR A 190 6.08 43.53 -5.38
N ASP A 191 5.35 44.53 -4.87
CA ASP A 191 5.96 45.82 -4.57
C ASP A 191 7.02 45.65 -3.48
N ASN A 192 8.27 45.80 -3.94
CA ASN A 192 9.47 46.03 -3.14
C ASN A 192 9.23 47.22 -2.19
N TYR A 193 9.42 47.01 -0.90
CA TYR A 193 9.69 48.10 0.03
C TYR A 193 11.03 47.87 0.70
N TYR A 194 11.89 48.89 0.49
CA TYR A 194 13.24 49.10 1.01
C TYR A 194 13.37 48.92 2.53
#